data_AF-A0A2C9VHW8-F1
#
_entry.id   AF-A0A2C9VHW8-F1
#
_cell.length_a   1.000
_cell.length_b   1.000
_cell.length_c   1.000
_cell.angle_alpha   90.00
_cell.angle_beta   90.00
_cell.angle_gamma   90.00
#
_symmetry.space_group_name_H-M   'P 1'
#
loop_
_entity.id
_entity.type
_entity.pdbx_description
1 polymer ?
#
loop_
_entity_poly.entity_id
_entity_poly.type
_entity_poly.pdbx_seq_one_letter_code
_entity_poly.pdbx_strand_id
1 'polypeptide(L)'
;MDPVTILSLLVGVCSLAFTVGKTIWDERKQRSSDAKKSEPNFKNLNLELYGLLHLATEMERKADELGETSDQEYKFWRNTRIAEISNEAATLVSQYKLERKNLSKKKLAELSKKMEDCADRVRRLREDADAFLSRFEKKYRNKKISSKKKQPRKEK
;
A
#
# COMPACT_ATOMS: atom_id res chain seq x y z
N MET A 1 -35.29 40.85 -27.22
CA MET A 1 -34.91 39.42 -27.25
C MET A 1 -35.95 38.70 -28.06
N ASP A 2 -35.54 38.08 -29.15
CA ASP A 2 -36.42 37.26 -29.98
C ASP A 2 -36.75 35.92 -29.27
N PRO A 3 -37.90 35.30 -29.58
CA PRO A 3 -38.32 34.05 -28.94
C PRO A 3 -37.32 32.90 -29.10
N VAL A 4 -36.53 32.89 -30.18
CA VAL A 4 -35.54 31.85 -30.48
C VAL A 4 -34.34 31.96 -29.55
N THR A 5 -33.89 33.18 -29.25
CA THR A 5 -32.84 33.44 -28.25
C THR A 5 -33.26 33.00 -26.84
N ILE A 6 -34.52 33.24 -26.45
CA ILE A 6 -35.06 32.82 -25.14
C ILE A 6 -35.11 31.29 -25.05
N LEU A 7 -35.59 30.62 -26.09
CA LEU A 7 -35.61 29.16 -26.17
C LEU A 7 -34.20 28.55 -26.13
N SER A 8 -33.25 29.15 -26.84
CA SER A 8 -31.86 28.68 -26.87
C SER A 8 -31.19 28.79 -25.50
N LEU A 9 -31.45 29.89 -24.77
CA LEU A 9 -31.01 30.07 -23.39
C LEU A 9 -31.62 29.04 -22.44
N LEU A 10 -32.93 28.77 -22.56
CA LEU A 10 -33.61 27.74 -21.76
C LEU A 10 -33.03 26.35 -22.02
N VAL A 11 -32.80 25.97 -23.28
CA VAL A 11 -32.18 24.69 -23.65
C VAL A 11 -30.76 24.60 -23.09
N GLY A 12 -29.98 25.69 -23.16
CA GLY A 12 -28.64 25.77 -22.58
C GLY A 12 -28.64 25.56 -21.07
N VAL A 13 -29.52 26.26 -20.34
CA VAL A 13 -29.65 26.13 -18.88
C VAL A 13 -30.12 24.72 -18.49
N CYS A 14 -31.12 24.16 -19.17
CA CYS A 14 -31.59 22.80 -18.93
C CYS A 14 -30.50 21.75 -19.18
N SER A 15 -29.71 21.90 -20.25
CA SER A 15 -28.59 20.99 -20.56
C SER A 15 -27.48 21.06 -19.51
N LEU A 16 -27.17 22.26 -19.02
CA LEU A 16 -26.21 22.46 -17.95
C LEU A 16 -26.70 21.84 -16.64
N ALA A 17 -27.96 22.10 -16.27
CA ALA A 17 -28.58 21.55 -15.07
C ALA A 17 -28.61 20.01 -15.11
N PHE A 18 -28.93 19.43 -16.26
CA PHE A 18 -28.87 17.98 -16.47
C PHE A 18 -27.46 17.43 -16.31
N THR A 19 -26.46 18.08 -16.91
CA THR A 19 -25.05 17.66 -16.82
C THR A 19 -24.56 17.70 -15.37
N VAL A 20 -24.81 18.80 -14.66
CA VAL A 20 -24.44 18.95 -13.24
C VAL A 20 -25.16 17.92 -12.38
N GLY A 21 -26.47 17.71 -12.62
CA GLY A 21 -27.26 16.71 -11.90
C GLY A 21 -26.73 15.29 -12.09
N LYS A 22 -26.36 14.92 -13.32
CA LYS A 22 -25.76 13.63 -13.64
C LYS A 22 -24.42 13.44 -12.93
N THR A 23 -23.53 14.43 -12.98
CA THR A 23 -22.22 14.35 -12.29
C THR A 23 -22.39 14.14 -10.78
N ILE A 24 -23.28 14.91 -10.13
CA ILE A 24 -23.55 14.78 -8.69
C ILE A 24 -24.10 13.38 -8.37
N TRP A 25 -24.99 12.86 -9.22
CA TRP A 25 -25.53 11.52 -9.07
C TRP A 25 -24.44 10.44 -9.16
N ASP A 26 -23.59 10.54 -10.18
CA ASP A 26 -22.50 9.59 -10.41
C ASP A 26 -21.49 9.62 -9.24
N GLU A 27 -21.11 10.80 -8.75
CA GLU A 27 -20.28 10.93 -7.55
C GLU A 27 -20.92 10.32 -6.30
N ARG A 28 -22.23 10.47 -6.13
CA ARG A 28 -22.96 9.89 -5.00
C ARG A 28 -23.02 8.37 -5.11
N LYS A 29 -23.24 7.84 -6.32
CA LYS A 29 -23.23 6.42 -6.61
C LYS A 29 -21.85 5.81 -6.35
N GLN A 30 -20.79 6.49 -6.80
CA GLN A 30 -19.42 6.07 -6.56
C GLN A 30 -19.08 6.04 -5.06
N ARG A 31 -19.39 7.11 -4.31
CA ARG A 31 -19.20 7.13 -2.84
C ARG A 31 -19.94 6.00 -2.13
N SER A 32 -21.15 5.68 -2.56
CA SER A 32 -21.91 4.55 -2.01
C SER A 32 -21.23 3.21 -2.31
N SER A 33 -20.71 3.05 -3.53
CA SER A 33 -19.94 1.88 -3.95
C SER A 33 -18.66 1.72 -3.12
N ASP A 34 -17.87 2.78 -3.01
CA ASP A 34 -16.61 2.77 -2.27
C ASP A 34 -16.84 2.50 -0.77
N ALA A 35 -17.88 3.09 -0.17
CA ALA A 35 -18.24 2.80 1.22
C ALA A 35 -18.58 1.32 1.45
N LYS A 36 -19.23 0.66 0.48
CA LYS A 36 -19.51 -0.80 0.53
C LYS A 36 -18.23 -1.63 0.42
N LYS A 37 -17.21 -1.14 -0.27
CA LYS A 37 -15.89 -1.79 -0.39
C LYS A 37 -15.01 -1.63 0.85
N SER A 38 -15.42 -0.85 1.85
CA SER A 38 -14.59 -0.60 3.03
C SER A 38 -14.21 -1.86 3.80
N GLU A 39 -15.12 -2.83 3.95
CA GLU A 39 -14.82 -4.10 4.60
C GLU A 39 -13.87 -5.01 3.79
N PRO A 40 -14.11 -5.28 2.49
CA PRO A 40 -13.15 -6.06 1.71
C PRO A 40 -11.79 -5.37 1.60
N ASN A 41 -11.73 -4.03 1.43
CA ASN A 41 -10.47 -3.29 1.38
C ASN A 41 -9.72 -3.36 2.71
N PHE A 42 -10.44 -3.29 3.84
CA PHE A 42 -9.87 -3.54 5.17
C PHE A 42 -9.25 -4.95 5.28
N LYS A 43 -10.00 -5.99 4.88
CA LYS A 43 -9.50 -7.38 4.94
C LYS A 43 -8.26 -7.56 4.06
N ASN A 44 -8.27 -6.98 2.87
CA ASN A 44 -7.14 -7.02 1.94
C ASN A 44 -5.91 -6.30 2.52
N LEU A 45 -6.05 -5.06 3.00
CA LEU A 45 -4.94 -4.33 3.61
C LEU A 45 -4.35 -5.10 4.81
N ASN A 46 -5.22 -5.65 5.67
CA ASN A 46 -4.79 -6.40 6.83
C ASN A 46 -4.00 -7.66 6.43
N LEU A 47 -4.45 -8.37 5.38
CA LEU A 47 -3.73 -9.53 4.83
C LEU A 47 -2.36 -9.16 4.27
N GLU A 48 -2.29 -8.11 3.44
CA GLU A 48 -1.03 -7.66 2.84
C GLU A 48 -0.04 -7.18 3.91
N LEU A 49 -0.53 -6.48 4.94
CA LEU A 49 0.28 -6.06 6.09
C LEU A 49 0.86 -7.26 6.84
N TYR A 50 0.07 -8.31 7.09
CA TYR A 50 0.58 -9.55 7.69
C TYR A 50 1.68 -10.18 6.82
N GLY A 51 1.49 -10.22 5.51
CA GLY A 51 2.50 -10.73 4.58
C GLY A 51 3.80 -9.92 4.63
N LEU A 52 3.72 -8.60 4.68
CA LEU A 52 4.89 -7.74 4.80
C LEU A 52 5.63 -7.93 6.13
N LEU A 53 4.90 -8.03 7.25
CA LEU A 53 5.50 -8.24 8.56
C LEU A 53 6.19 -9.61 8.64
N HIS A 54 5.61 -10.65 8.04
CA HIS A 54 6.24 -11.96 7.96
C HIS A 54 7.55 -11.89 7.19
N LEU A 55 7.55 -11.25 6.01
CA LEU A 55 8.76 -11.05 5.22
C LEU A 55 9.82 -10.24 5.99
N ALA A 56 9.42 -9.22 6.74
CA ALA A 56 10.34 -8.45 7.59
C ALA A 56 11.03 -9.33 8.63
N THR A 57 10.28 -10.23 9.27
CA THR A 57 10.84 -11.23 10.20
C THR A 57 11.80 -12.19 9.49
N GLU A 58 11.47 -12.64 8.28
CA GLU A 58 12.37 -13.49 7.49
C GLU A 58 13.67 -12.77 7.12
N MET A 59 13.59 -11.50 6.72
CA MET A 59 14.76 -10.66 6.43
C MET A 59 15.67 -10.52 7.65
N GLU A 60 15.10 -10.32 8.84
CA GLU A 60 15.86 -10.25 10.11
C GLU A 60 16.56 -11.56 10.41
N ARG A 61 15.82 -12.68 10.38
CA ARG A 61 16.41 -14.01 10.57
C ARG A 61 17.56 -14.27 9.59
N LYS A 62 17.42 -13.85 8.33
CA LYS A 62 18.46 -14.03 7.30
C LYS A 62 19.67 -13.14 7.52
N ALA A 63 19.47 -11.90 7.93
CA ALA A 63 20.57 -11.02 8.31
C ALA A 63 21.36 -11.59 9.50
N ASP A 64 20.68 -12.15 10.50
CA ASP A 64 21.29 -12.84 11.64
C ASP A 64 22.09 -14.09 11.21
N GLU A 65 21.50 -14.98 10.42
CA GLU A 65 22.15 -16.20 9.89
C GLU A 65 23.44 -15.88 9.09
N LEU A 66 23.44 -14.73 8.42
CA LEU A 66 24.58 -14.27 7.63
C LEU A 66 25.60 -13.49 8.47
N GLY A 67 25.22 -12.97 9.63
CA GLY A 67 26.04 -12.11 10.48
C GLY A 67 26.17 -10.69 9.94
N GLU A 68 25.17 -10.20 9.21
CA GLU A 68 25.23 -8.97 8.40
C GLU A 68 24.11 -7.99 8.78
N THR A 69 23.63 -8.03 10.03
CA THR A 69 22.61 -7.10 10.57
C THR A 69 23.05 -5.63 10.58
N SER A 70 24.36 -5.38 10.46
CA SER A 70 24.93 -4.04 10.34
C SER A 70 24.86 -3.47 8.91
N ASP A 71 24.49 -4.27 7.91
CA ASP A 71 24.43 -3.84 6.50
C ASP A 71 23.47 -2.65 6.33
N GLN A 72 23.95 -1.60 5.67
CA GLN A 72 23.21 -0.35 5.53
C GLN A 72 21.98 -0.49 4.64
N GLU A 73 22.05 -1.32 3.59
CA GLU A 73 20.93 -1.55 2.68
C GLU A 73 19.82 -2.33 3.41
N TYR A 74 20.18 -3.37 4.16
CA TYR A 74 19.26 -4.09 5.05
C TYR A 74 18.62 -3.16 6.08
N LYS A 75 19.39 -2.32 6.78
CA LYS A 75 18.86 -1.36 7.76
C LYS A 75 17.88 -0.38 7.13
N PHE A 76 18.19 0.12 5.92
CA PHE A 76 17.29 1.01 5.18
C PHE A 76 15.96 0.32 4.85
N TRP A 77 16.01 -0.93 4.38
CA TRP A 77 14.80 -1.70 4.11
C TRP A 77 13.94 -1.91 5.36
N ARG A 78 14.56 -2.37 6.45
CA ARG A 78 13.85 -2.68 7.70
C ARG A 78 13.30 -1.43 8.39
N ASN A 79 14.18 -0.46 8.64
CA ASN A 79 13.88 0.65 9.56
C ASN A 79 13.18 1.83 8.87
N THR A 80 13.26 1.92 7.54
CA THR A 80 12.63 3.00 6.78
C THR A 80 11.48 2.45 5.98
N ARG A 81 11.76 1.70 4.91
CA ARG A 81 10.72 1.32 3.95
C ARG A 81 9.59 0.47 4.56
N ILE A 82 9.95 -0.61 5.24
CA ILE A 82 8.97 -1.52 5.83
C ILE A 82 8.26 -0.86 7.02
N ALA A 83 9.01 -0.17 7.89
CA ALA A 83 8.45 0.47 9.08
C ALA A 83 7.44 1.58 8.71
N GLU A 84 7.75 2.44 7.75
CA GLU A 84 6.89 3.54 7.33
C GLU A 84 5.54 3.03 6.81
N ILE A 85 5.56 2.08 5.87
CA ILE A 85 4.31 1.58 5.30
C ILE A 85 3.52 0.72 6.29
N SER A 86 4.21 0.01 7.19
CA SER A 86 3.56 -0.79 8.22
C SER A 86 2.83 0.11 9.22
N ASN A 87 3.43 1.25 9.60
CA ASN A 87 2.79 2.23 10.47
C ASN A 87 1.56 2.87 9.79
N GLU A 88 1.68 3.22 8.51
CA GLU A 88 0.55 3.75 7.73
C GLU A 88 -0.60 2.73 7.67
N ALA A 89 -0.30 1.49 7.28
CA ALA A 89 -1.29 0.40 7.19
C ALA A 89 -1.94 0.10 8.54
N ALA A 90 -1.15 0.01 9.62
CA ALA A 90 -1.64 -0.22 10.98
C ALA A 90 -2.57 0.92 11.45
N THR A 91 -2.24 2.16 11.09
CA THR A 91 -3.08 3.34 11.38
C THR A 91 -4.43 3.23 10.69
N LEU A 92 -4.46 2.90 9.40
CA LEU A 92 -5.71 2.74 8.63
C LEU A 92 -6.56 1.57 9.14
N VAL A 93 -5.93 0.43 9.43
CA VAL A 93 -6.57 -0.75 10.04
C VAL A 93 -7.19 -0.39 11.40
N SER A 94 -6.47 0.36 12.23
CA SER A 94 -6.94 0.81 13.54
C SER A 94 -8.10 1.80 13.41
N GLN A 95 -7.97 2.78 12.51
CA GLN A 95 -9.03 3.74 12.23
C GLN A 95 -10.32 3.04 11.78
N TYR A 96 -10.23 2.06 10.88
CA TYR A 96 -11.39 1.28 10.45
C TYR A 96 -12.02 0.51 11.63
N LYS A 97 -11.22 -0.18 12.44
CA LYS A 97 -11.73 -0.97 13.58
C LYS A 97 -12.47 -0.10 14.61
N LEU A 98 -11.91 1.08 14.92
CA LEU A 98 -12.43 1.97 15.95
C LEU A 98 -13.62 2.81 15.48
N GLU A 99 -13.54 3.32 14.25
CA GLU A 99 -14.45 4.39 13.81
C GLU A 99 -15.55 3.92 12.87
N ARG A 100 -15.45 2.72 12.24
CA ARG A 100 -16.36 2.31 11.14
C ARG A 100 -17.85 2.47 11.42
N LYS A 101 -18.29 2.26 12.67
CA LYS A 101 -19.71 2.37 13.07
C LYS A 101 -20.21 3.82 13.13
N ASN A 102 -19.30 4.77 13.33
CA ASN A 102 -19.59 6.18 13.57
C ASN A 102 -19.19 7.08 12.38
N LEU A 103 -18.56 6.52 11.34
CA LEU A 103 -18.17 7.26 10.15
C LEU A 103 -19.36 7.51 9.22
N SER A 104 -19.44 8.73 8.70
CA SER A 104 -20.36 9.02 7.58
C SER A 104 -19.96 8.22 6.34
N LYS A 105 -20.92 7.97 5.44
CA LYS A 105 -20.65 7.27 4.16
C LYS A 105 -19.51 7.92 3.36
N LYS A 106 -19.38 9.24 3.42
CA LYS A 106 -18.29 9.98 2.76
C LYS A 106 -16.93 9.61 3.36
N LYS A 107 -16.78 9.68 4.68
CA LYS A 107 -15.54 9.32 5.36
C LYS A 107 -15.20 7.83 5.20
N LEU A 108 -16.21 6.96 5.19
CA LEU A 108 -16.03 5.53 4.98
C LEU A 108 -15.53 5.23 3.55
N ALA A 109 -16.03 5.94 2.55
CA ALA A 109 -15.54 5.84 1.17
C ALA A 109 -14.09 6.33 1.03
N GLU A 110 -13.75 7.47 1.65
CA GLU A 110 -12.38 8.00 1.68
C GLU A 110 -11.42 7.02 2.36
N LEU A 111 -11.82 6.45 3.51
CA LEU A 111 -11.04 5.44 4.20
C LEU A 111 -10.89 4.16 3.36
N SER A 112 -11.95 3.73 2.67
CA SER A 112 -11.90 2.57 1.77
C SER A 112 -10.86 2.73 0.67
N LYS A 113 -10.79 3.91 0.04
CA LYS A 113 -9.79 4.21 -0.99
C LYS A 113 -8.38 4.23 -0.43
N LYS A 114 -8.18 4.91 0.71
CA LYS A 114 -6.87 4.93 1.39
C LYS A 114 -6.38 3.52 1.72
N MET A 115 -7.28 2.64 2.18
CA MET A 115 -6.92 1.24 2.46
C MET A 115 -6.55 0.47 1.20
N GLU A 116 -7.25 0.69 0.08
CA GLU A 116 -6.94 0.08 -1.23
C GLU A 116 -5.57 0.53 -1.74
N ASP A 117 -5.35 1.84 -1.79
CA ASP A 117 -4.08 2.43 -2.22
C ASP A 117 -2.91 1.97 -1.36
N CYS A 118 -3.11 1.91 -0.04
CA CYS A 118 -2.11 1.42 0.90
C CYS A 118 -1.82 -0.08 0.67
N ALA A 119 -2.85 -0.91 0.46
CA ALA A 119 -2.68 -2.34 0.22
C ALA A 119 -1.86 -2.60 -1.06
N ASP A 120 -2.12 -1.85 -2.13
CA ASP A 120 -1.36 -1.96 -3.38
C ASP A 120 0.11 -1.50 -3.24
N ARG A 121 0.37 -0.52 -2.37
CA ARG A 121 1.74 -0.11 -2.04
C ARG A 121 2.43 -1.16 -1.17
N VAL A 122 1.74 -1.75 -0.20
CA VAL A 122 2.27 -2.85 0.64
C VAL A 122 2.61 -4.06 -0.22
N ARG A 123 1.75 -4.44 -1.17
CA ARG A 123 2.00 -5.55 -2.10
C ARG A 123 3.26 -5.32 -2.93
N ARG A 124 3.37 -4.15 -3.57
CA ARG A 124 4.57 -3.79 -4.35
C ARG A 124 5.83 -3.77 -3.49
N LEU A 125 5.74 -3.22 -2.27
CA LEU A 125 6.88 -3.24 -1.37
C LEU A 125 7.29 -4.65 -0.98
N ARG A 126 6.33 -5.56 -0.77
CA ARG A 126 6.60 -6.97 -0.47
C ARG A 126 7.36 -7.64 -1.61
N GLU A 127 6.93 -7.41 -2.86
CA GLU A 127 7.62 -7.92 -4.05
C GLU A 127 9.06 -7.38 -4.16
N ASP A 128 9.24 -6.07 -3.94
CA ASP A 128 10.57 -5.46 -3.97
C ASP A 128 11.48 -5.97 -2.83
N ALA A 129 10.91 -6.16 -1.63
CA ALA A 129 11.61 -6.66 -0.45
C ALA A 129 12.01 -8.13 -0.62
N ASP A 130 11.18 -8.96 -1.25
CA ASP A 130 11.50 -10.35 -1.58
C ASP A 130 12.64 -10.44 -2.60
N ALA A 131 12.59 -9.58 -3.63
CA ALA A 131 13.67 -9.45 -4.60
C ALA A 131 14.98 -8.95 -3.94
N PHE A 132 14.88 -8.01 -3.00
CA PHE A 132 16.03 -7.57 -2.20
C PHE A 132 16.60 -8.72 -1.37
N LEU A 133 15.77 -9.44 -0.63
CA LEU A 133 16.19 -10.56 0.22
C LEU A 133 16.93 -11.62 -0.59
N SER A 134 16.41 -11.98 -1.77
CA SER A 134 17.05 -12.90 -2.70
C SER A 134 18.45 -12.45 -3.14
N ARG A 135 18.63 -11.15 -3.45
CA ARG A 135 19.93 -10.58 -3.82
C ARG A 135 20.88 -10.49 -2.62
N PHE A 136 20.36 -10.11 -1.47
CA PHE A 136 21.09 -10.02 -0.20
C PHE A 136 21.68 -11.38 0.18
N GLU A 137 20.87 -12.44 0.16
CA GLU A 137 21.32 -13.80 0.41
C GLU A 137 22.44 -14.23 -0.54
N LYS A 138 22.26 -14.01 -1.85
CA LYS A 138 23.24 -14.39 -2.86
C LYS A 138 24.58 -13.68 -2.65
N LYS A 139 24.55 -12.36 -2.38
CA LYS A 139 25.75 -11.54 -2.11
C LYS A 139 26.56 -12.12 -0.94
N TYR A 140 25.91 -12.40 0.18
CA TYR A 140 26.60 -12.80 1.41
C TYR A 140 26.98 -14.29 1.47
N ARG A 141 26.23 -15.18 0.82
CA ARG A 141 26.66 -16.58 0.64
C ARG A 141 27.94 -16.65 -0.21
N ASN A 142 28.02 -15.90 -1.30
CA ASN A 142 29.22 -15.85 -2.14
C ASN A 142 30.43 -15.29 -1.40
N LYS A 143 30.24 -14.27 -0.55
CA LYS A 143 31.27 -13.73 0.35
C LYS A 143 31.81 -14.81 1.31
N LYS A 144 30.93 -15.60 1.95
CA LYS A 144 31.33 -16.73 2.83
C LYS A 144 32.10 -17.83 2.10
N ILE A 145 31.75 -18.13 0.84
CA ILE A 145 32.47 -19.14 0.03
C ILE A 145 33.86 -18.62 -0.37
N SER A 146 33.93 -17.36 -0.81
CA SER A 146 35.17 -16.67 -1.16
C SER A 146 36.15 -16.62 0.03
N SER A 147 35.66 -16.25 1.23
CA SER A 147 36.50 -16.17 2.42
C SER A 147 37.01 -17.54 2.88
N LYS A 148 36.20 -18.60 2.78
CA LYS A 148 36.64 -19.98 3.05
C LYS A 148 37.71 -20.47 2.08
N LYS A 149 37.65 -20.09 0.79
CA LYS A 149 38.68 -20.45 -0.20
C LYS A 149 40.02 -19.73 0.00
N LYS A 150 40.02 -18.56 0.67
CA LYS A 150 41.23 -17.76 0.92
C LYS A 150 41.99 -18.12 2.21
N GLN A 151 41.45 -19.00 3.07
CA GLN A 151 42.24 -19.53 4.18
C GLN A 151 43.22 -20.58 3.62
N PRO A 152 44.55 -20.36 3.66
CA PRO A 152 45.47 -21.43 3.36
C PRO A 152 45.24 -22.53 4.38
N ARG A 153 45.06 -23.78 3.92
CA ARG A 153 45.26 -24.95 4.77
C ARG A 153 46.64 -24.74 5.38
N LYS A 154 46.71 -24.43 6.69
CA LYS A 154 47.97 -24.58 7.41
C LYS A 154 48.30 -26.07 7.31
N GLU A 155 49.19 -26.38 6.38
CA GLU A 155 49.82 -27.68 6.24
C GLU A 155 50.48 -27.99 7.60
N LYS A 156 50.20 -29.20 8.07
CA LYS A 156 50.84 -29.82 9.23
C LYS A 156 52.27 -30.20 8.90
#